data_AF-A0A923VVB7-F1
#
_entry.id   AF-A0A923VVB7-F1
#
_cell.length_a   1.000
_cell.length_b   1.000
_cell.length_c   1.000
_cell.angle_alpha   90.00
_cell.angle_beta   90.00
_cell.angle_gamma   90.00
#
_symmetry.space_group_name_H-M   'P 1'
#
loop_
_entity.id
_entity.type
_entity.pdbx_description
1 polymer ?
#
loop_
_entity_poly.entity_id
_entity_poly.type
_entity_poly.pdbx_seq_one_letter_code
_entity_poly.pdbx_strand_id
1 'polypeptide(L)'
;VVFLTTDLINEYFGEKGVRKLSFITAGLIAYAFIILLLAINVPAAKGISPVNDSQFYSVFGQSMWIIVGSLIAFVVSQLIDVSVFWYFKNKTGEQKIWLRTTGSTVISQLFDSFIVLGIAFWLPGKINFETFISSALTGYVFKLSIAVLLTPLIYLGHHLIKKYLSEEQ
;
A
#
# COMPACT_ATOMS: atom_id res chain seq x y z
N VAL A 1 9.01 4.88 7.61
CA VAL A 1 10.18 5.35 6.82
C VAL A 1 9.74 6.05 5.54
N VAL A 2 9.01 5.40 4.62
CA VAL A 2 8.50 6.05 3.39
C VAL A 2 7.70 7.32 3.66
N PHE A 3 6.69 7.26 4.54
CA PHE A 3 5.83 8.42 4.87
C PHE A 3 6.60 9.68 5.31
N LEU A 4 7.65 9.51 6.12
CA LEU A 4 8.43 10.63 6.67
C LEU A 4 9.34 11.26 5.59
N THR A 5 9.89 10.44 4.70
CA THR A 5 10.67 10.90 3.54
C THR A 5 9.77 11.55 2.47
N THR A 6 8.56 11.02 2.27
CA THR A 6 7.58 11.59 1.34
C THR A 6 7.07 12.95 1.82
N ASP A 7 6.84 13.13 3.13
CA ASP A 7 6.44 14.42 3.71
C ASP A 7 7.53 15.49 3.57
N LEU A 8 8.80 15.13 3.76
CA LEU A 8 9.93 16.05 3.62
C LEU A 8 10.20 16.46 2.16
N ILE A 9 9.92 15.55 1.20
CA ILE A 9 9.99 15.85 -0.23
C ILE A 9 8.77 16.69 -0.69
N ASN A 10 7.59 16.44 -0.11
CA ASN A 10 6.37 17.21 -0.38
C ASN A 10 6.53 18.69 -0.03
N GLU A 11 7.28 19.00 1.04
CA GLU A 11 7.54 20.37 1.49
C GLU A 11 8.47 21.14 0.54
N TYR A 12 9.38 20.45 -0.16
CA TYR A 12 10.37 21.06 -1.05
C TYR A 12 9.97 21.17 -2.53
N PHE A 13 9.09 20.29 -3.03
CA PHE A 13 8.86 20.13 -4.48
C PHE A 13 7.54 20.74 -5.02
N GLY A 14 6.67 21.25 -4.14
CA GLY A 14 5.40 21.87 -4.53
C GLY A 14 4.42 20.94 -5.24
N GLU A 15 3.22 21.45 -5.54
CA GLU A 15 2.08 20.72 -6.14
C GLU A 15 2.43 19.80 -7.32
N LYS A 16 3.23 20.30 -8.27
CA LYS A 16 3.58 19.56 -9.49
C LYS A 16 4.59 18.45 -9.22
N GLY A 17 5.48 18.63 -8.26
CA GLY A 17 6.48 17.62 -7.89
C GLY A 17 5.87 16.44 -7.14
N VAL A 18 4.95 16.69 -6.20
CA VAL A 18 4.21 15.63 -5.48
C VAL A 18 3.40 14.76 -6.41
N ARG A 19 2.67 15.39 -7.36
CA ARG A 19 1.90 14.65 -8.38
C ARG A 19 2.82 13.81 -9.25
N LYS A 20 3.94 14.37 -9.72
CA LYS A 20 4.90 13.65 -10.57
C LYS A 20 5.56 12.49 -9.82
N LEU A 21 5.96 12.71 -8.57
CA LEU A 21 6.55 11.66 -7.71
C LEU A 21 5.54 10.52 -7.49
N SER A 22 4.29 10.85 -7.14
CA SER A 22 3.23 9.84 -6.96
C SER A 22 3.01 9.01 -8.21
N PHE A 23 2.98 9.63 -9.40
CA PHE A 23 2.85 8.89 -10.67
C PHE A 23 4.09 8.05 -10.99
N ILE A 24 5.30 8.54 -10.71
CA ILE A 24 6.54 7.77 -10.91
C ILE A 24 6.58 6.57 -9.96
N THR A 25 6.28 6.76 -8.68
CA THR A 25 6.22 5.68 -7.69
C THR A 25 5.16 4.66 -8.06
N ALA A 26 3.97 5.11 -8.52
CA ALA A 26 2.94 4.23 -9.02
C ALA A 26 3.41 3.43 -10.26
N GLY A 27 4.10 4.09 -11.19
CA GLY A 27 4.68 3.46 -12.39
C GLY A 27 5.76 2.43 -12.06
N LEU A 28 6.64 2.72 -11.09
CA LEU A 28 7.68 1.79 -10.63
C LEU A 28 7.08 0.55 -9.95
N ILE A 29 6.05 0.74 -9.12
CA ILE A 29 5.35 -0.39 -8.48
C ILE A 29 4.62 -1.22 -9.54
N ALA A 30 3.90 -0.59 -10.46
CA ALA A 30 3.27 -1.29 -11.59
C ALA A 30 4.30 -2.07 -12.42
N TYR A 31 5.46 -1.48 -12.69
CA TYR A 31 6.57 -2.15 -13.39
C TYR A 31 7.09 -3.39 -12.63
N ALA A 32 7.31 -3.29 -11.31
CA ALA A 32 7.73 -4.42 -10.49
C ALA A 32 6.71 -5.57 -10.52
N PHE A 33 5.41 -5.25 -10.50
CA PHE A 33 4.34 -6.24 -10.62
C PHE A 33 4.23 -6.85 -12.03
N ILE A 34 4.50 -6.09 -13.10
CA ILE A 34 4.58 -6.63 -14.47
C ILE A 34 5.72 -7.63 -14.56
N ILE A 35 6.89 -7.33 -14.01
CA ILE A 35 8.01 -8.28 -13.94
C ILE A 35 7.59 -9.54 -13.18
N LEU A 36 6.88 -9.40 -12.06
CA LEU A 36 6.39 -10.54 -11.26
C LEU A 36 5.42 -11.43 -12.07
N LEU A 37 4.49 -10.82 -12.82
CA LEU A 37 3.56 -11.54 -13.69
C LEU A 37 4.29 -12.29 -14.81
N LEU A 38 5.30 -11.66 -15.42
CA LEU A 38 6.15 -12.31 -16.42
C LEU A 38 6.96 -13.45 -15.81
N ALA A 39 7.51 -13.27 -14.61
CA ALA A 39 8.27 -14.29 -13.90
C ALA A 39 7.44 -15.54 -13.56
N ILE A 40 6.14 -15.39 -13.27
CA ILE A 40 5.24 -16.52 -13.00
C ILE A 40 4.90 -17.31 -14.26
N ASN A 41 4.97 -16.69 -15.44
CA ASN A 41 4.81 -17.38 -16.72
C ASN A 41 6.07 -18.16 -17.13
N VAL A 42 7.19 -18.01 -16.39
CA VAL A 42 8.38 -18.83 -16.61
C VAL A 42 8.11 -20.23 -16.05
N PRO A 43 8.17 -21.29 -16.89
CA PRO A 43 7.86 -22.65 -16.44
C PRO A 43 8.87 -23.10 -15.38
N ALA A 44 8.38 -23.85 -14.39
CA ALA A 44 9.25 -24.46 -13.39
C ALA A 44 10.26 -25.40 -14.05
N ALA A 45 11.48 -25.45 -13.50
CA ALA A 45 12.55 -26.30 -14.00
C ALA A 45 12.11 -27.78 -13.98
N LYS A 46 12.03 -28.39 -15.16
CA LYS A 46 11.62 -29.79 -15.33
C LYS A 46 12.70 -30.74 -14.79
N GLY A 47 12.29 -31.69 -13.94
CA GLY A 47 13.11 -32.85 -13.54
C GLY A 47 13.64 -32.86 -12.09
N ILE A 48 13.48 -31.78 -11.31
CA ILE A 48 14.01 -31.69 -9.92
C ILE A 48 12.89 -31.49 -8.89
N SER A 49 11.68 -31.09 -9.32
CA SER A 49 10.60 -30.72 -8.40
C SER A 49 9.78 -31.94 -7.94
N PRO A 50 9.62 -32.17 -6.63
CA PRO A 50 8.73 -33.19 -6.08
C PRO A 50 7.24 -32.80 -6.14
N VAL A 51 6.91 -31.66 -6.78
CA VAL A 51 5.56 -31.08 -6.84
C VAL A 51 4.88 -31.45 -8.15
N ASN A 52 3.68 -32.02 -8.05
CA ASN A 52 2.87 -32.43 -9.21
C ASN A 52 2.23 -31.21 -9.90
N ASP A 53 2.00 -31.28 -11.22
CA ASP A 53 1.51 -30.15 -12.02
C ASP A 53 0.19 -29.56 -11.48
N SER A 54 -0.71 -30.40 -10.95
CA SER A 54 -1.98 -29.96 -10.36
C SER A 54 -1.82 -29.10 -9.10
N GLN A 55 -0.82 -29.40 -8.26
CA GLN A 55 -0.49 -28.62 -7.07
C GLN A 55 0.18 -27.31 -7.46
N PHE A 56 1.05 -27.36 -8.47
CA PHE A 56 1.66 -26.16 -9.06
C PHE A 56 0.59 -25.20 -9.59
N TYR A 57 -0.33 -25.65 -10.44
CA TYR A 57 -1.41 -24.80 -10.95
C TYR A 57 -2.36 -24.29 -9.87
N SER A 58 -2.63 -25.06 -8.82
CA SER A 58 -3.50 -24.62 -7.71
C SER A 58 -2.89 -23.47 -6.91
N VAL A 59 -1.60 -23.53 -6.61
CA VAL A 59 -0.88 -22.49 -5.86
C VAL A 59 -0.61 -21.27 -6.73
N PHE A 60 -0.14 -21.47 -7.96
CA PHE A 60 0.20 -20.37 -8.87
C PHE A 60 -1.05 -19.70 -9.46
N GLY A 61 -2.15 -20.44 -9.67
CA GLY A 61 -3.43 -19.88 -10.10
C GLY A 61 -4.06 -18.98 -9.05
N GLN A 62 -4.02 -19.37 -7.77
CA GLN A 62 -4.46 -18.50 -6.67
C GLN A 62 -3.53 -17.29 -6.51
N SER A 63 -2.22 -17.49 -6.66
CA SER A 63 -1.24 -16.39 -6.65
C SER A 63 -1.53 -15.36 -7.74
N MET A 64 -1.99 -15.77 -8.92
CA MET A 64 -2.34 -14.85 -10.01
C MET A 64 -3.50 -13.91 -9.64
N TRP A 65 -4.56 -14.42 -9.01
CA TRP A 65 -5.67 -13.59 -8.51
C TRP A 65 -5.21 -12.60 -7.44
N ILE A 66 -4.34 -13.04 -6.52
CA ILE A 66 -3.76 -12.17 -5.48
C ILE A 66 -2.95 -11.04 -6.12
N ILE A 67 -2.13 -11.35 -7.14
CA ILE A 67 -1.27 -10.38 -7.81
C ILE A 67 -2.08 -9.37 -8.61
N VAL A 68 -3.02 -9.84 -9.43
CA VAL A 68 -3.90 -8.95 -10.22
C VAL A 68 -4.75 -8.08 -9.29
N GLY A 69 -5.32 -8.67 -8.23
CA GLY A 69 -6.06 -7.93 -7.21
C GLY A 69 -5.23 -6.86 -6.53
N SER A 70 -3.99 -7.18 -6.16
CA SER A 70 -3.06 -6.23 -5.54
C SER A 70 -2.66 -5.10 -6.49
N LEU A 71 -2.47 -5.37 -7.78
CA LEU A 71 -2.15 -4.35 -8.78
C LEU A 71 -3.31 -3.37 -8.95
N ILE A 72 -4.53 -3.89 -9.12
CA ILE A 72 -5.73 -3.06 -9.28
C ILE A 72 -5.98 -2.24 -8.01
N ALA A 73 -5.92 -2.88 -6.84
CA ALA A 73 -6.08 -2.23 -5.55
C ALA A 73 -5.09 -1.07 -5.40
N PHE A 74 -3.81 -1.32 -5.68
CA PHE A 74 -2.74 -0.33 -5.58
C PHE A 74 -2.97 0.87 -6.50
N VAL A 75 -3.30 0.64 -7.78
CA VAL A 75 -3.55 1.73 -8.74
C VAL A 75 -4.75 2.57 -8.30
N VAL A 76 -5.85 1.90 -7.93
CA VAL A 76 -7.08 2.58 -7.49
C VAL A 76 -6.83 3.35 -6.18
N SER A 77 -6.18 2.74 -5.19
CA SER A 77 -5.87 3.38 -3.92
C SER A 77 -4.99 4.62 -4.12
N GLN A 78 -4.00 4.56 -5.01
CA GLN A 78 -3.13 5.70 -5.28
C GLN A 78 -3.88 6.85 -5.98
N LEU A 79 -4.76 6.55 -6.93
CA LEU A 79 -5.59 7.58 -7.57
C LEU A 79 -6.54 8.25 -6.58
N ILE A 80 -7.11 7.46 -5.66
CA ILE A 80 -7.96 7.96 -4.58
C ILE A 80 -7.14 8.81 -3.61
N ASP A 81 -5.96 8.36 -3.20
CA ASP A 81 -5.06 9.11 -2.31
C ASP A 81 -4.78 10.51 -2.86
N VAL A 82 -4.33 10.59 -4.11
CA VAL A 82 -4.05 11.88 -4.77
C VAL A 82 -5.30 12.74 -4.88
N SER A 83 -6.43 12.16 -5.30
CA SER A 83 -7.68 12.91 -5.47
C SER A 83 -8.20 13.49 -4.14
N VAL A 84 -8.17 12.68 -3.08
CA VAL A 84 -8.60 13.06 -1.74
C VAL A 84 -7.64 14.08 -1.13
N PHE A 85 -6.34 13.92 -1.33
CA PHE A 85 -5.33 14.89 -0.90
C PHE A 85 -5.60 16.28 -1.48
N TRP A 86 -5.87 16.36 -2.79
CA TRP A 86 -6.22 17.61 -3.48
C TRP A 86 -7.55 18.18 -3.02
N TYR A 87 -8.55 17.32 -2.79
CA TYR A 87 -9.84 17.73 -2.25
C TYR A 87 -9.68 18.42 -0.88
N PHE A 88 -8.90 17.82 0.03
CA PHE A 88 -8.63 18.42 1.34
C PHE A 88 -7.78 19.69 1.23
N LYS A 89 -6.78 19.72 0.34
CA LYS A 89 -5.96 20.91 0.12
C LYS A 89 -6.79 22.11 -0.34
N ASN A 90 -7.68 21.92 -1.32
CA ASN A 90 -8.54 22.99 -1.82
C ASN A 90 -9.55 23.50 -0.77
N LYS A 91 -9.99 22.62 0.14
CA LYS A 91 -11.00 22.97 1.15
C LYS A 91 -10.42 23.55 2.44
N THR A 92 -9.22 23.13 2.85
CA THR A 92 -8.61 23.51 4.14
C THR A 92 -7.44 24.48 4.03
N GLY A 93 -7.04 24.84 2.80
CA GLY A 93 -5.92 25.75 2.56
C GLY A 93 -4.58 25.19 3.08
N GLU A 94 -3.58 26.07 3.26
CA GLU A 94 -2.20 25.73 3.65
C GLU A 94 -2.04 25.27 5.12
N GLN A 95 -3.01 25.51 6.00
CA GLN A 95 -2.81 25.38 7.45
C GLN A 95 -2.90 23.95 8.03
N LYS A 96 -3.69 23.04 7.45
CA LYS A 96 -3.93 21.70 8.03
C LYS A 96 -3.31 20.57 7.21
N ILE A 97 -1.97 20.55 7.08
CA ILE A 97 -1.22 19.54 6.33
C ILE A 97 -1.55 18.12 6.79
N TRP A 98 -1.53 17.87 8.11
CA TRP A 98 -1.82 16.55 8.71
C TRP A 98 -3.18 15.98 8.28
N LEU A 99 -4.22 16.81 8.22
CA LEU A 99 -5.57 16.37 7.83
C LEU A 99 -5.60 15.83 6.39
N ARG A 100 -4.80 16.42 5.50
CA ARG A 100 -4.74 16.01 4.09
C ARG A 100 -3.99 14.70 3.95
N THR A 101 -2.82 14.59 4.56
CA THR A 101 -1.96 13.40 4.43
C THR A 101 -2.53 12.20 5.14
N THR A 102 -3.00 12.38 6.38
CA THR A 102 -3.62 11.29 7.13
C THR A 102 -5.00 10.96 6.55
N GLY A 103 -5.80 11.97 6.19
CA GLY A 103 -7.13 11.75 5.60
C GLY A 103 -7.07 11.01 4.26
N SER A 104 -6.14 11.37 3.37
CA SER A 104 -5.96 10.67 2.09
C SER A 104 -5.49 9.24 2.29
N THR A 105 -4.53 9.02 3.19
CA THR A 105 -3.98 7.69 3.51
C THR A 105 -5.04 6.77 4.10
N VAL A 106 -5.85 7.27 5.04
CA VAL A 106 -6.92 6.50 5.68
C VAL A 106 -7.94 6.05 4.64
N ILE A 107 -8.36 6.96 3.75
CA ILE A 107 -9.33 6.63 2.70
C ILE A 107 -8.71 5.69 1.66
N SER A 108 -7.49 5.94 1.19
CA SER A 108 -6.85 5.09 0.18
C SER A 108 -6.57 3.67 0.69
N GLN A 109 -6.15 3.51 1.95
CA GLN A 109 -5.95 2.20 2.57
C GLN A 109 -7.23 1.39 2.75
N LEU A 110 -8.37 2.06 2.92
CA LEU A 110 -9.68 1.41 2.95
C LEU A 110 -9.94 0.74 1.60
N PHE A 111 -9.83 1.50 0.50
CA PHE A 111 -10.04 0.96 -0.84
C PHE A 111 -9.01 -0.12 -1.20
N ASP A 112 -7.74 0.06 -0.85
CA ASP A 112 -6.70 -0.98 -1.02
C ASP A 112 -7.15 -2.30 -0.37
N SER A 113 -7.49 -2.27 0.91
CA SER A 113 -7.81 -3.48 1.67
C SER A 113 -9.05 -4.19 1.12
N PHE A 114 -10.08 -3.44 0.72
CA PHE A 114 -11.30 -4.01 0.14
C PHE A 114 -11.08 -4.56 -1.27
N ILE A 115 -10.33 -3.87 -2.13
CA ILE A 115 -10.10 -4.31 -3.51
C ILE A 115 -9.18 -5.53 -3.54
N VAL A 116 -8.13 -5.59 -2.71
CA VAL A 116 -7.25 -6.77 -2.60
C VAL A 116 -8.07 -8.00 -2.23
N LEU A 117 -8.80 -7.95 -1.11
CA LEU A 117 -9.60 -9.09 -0.63
C LEU A 117 -10.75 -9.43 -1.59
N GLY A 118 -11.34 -8.40 -2.20
CA GLY A 118 -12.43 -8.52 -3.16
C GLY A 118 -12.01 -9.32 -4.40
N ILE A 119 -10.89 -8.94 -5.03
CA ILE A 119 -10.42 -9.59 -6.25
C ILE A 119 -9.69 -10.91 -5.96
N ALA A 120 -8.93 -10.98 -4.88
CA ALA A 120 -8.11 -12.15 -4.57
C ALA A 120 -8.91 -13.34 -4.01
N PHE A 121 -9.99 -13.08 -3.26
CA PHE A 121 -10.68 -14.12 -2.50
C PHE A 121 -12.20 -14.13 -2.71
N TRP A 122 -12.85 -12.98 -2.75
CA TRP A 122 -14.31 -12.95 -2.90
C TRP A 122 -14.77 -13.26 -4.34
N LEU A 123 -14.15 -12.62 -5.34
CA LEU A 123 -14.47 -12.80 -6.76
C LEU A 123 -14.20 -14.22 -7.27
N PRO A 124 -13.13 -14.93 -6.85
CA PRO A 124 -12.92 -16.34 -7.16
C PRO A 124 -13.80 -17.30 -6.34
N GLY A 125 -14.67 -16.79 -5.46
CA GLY A 125 -15.58 -17.59 -4.62
C GLY A 125 -14.89 -18.35 -3.48
N LYS A 126 -13.70 -17.92 -3.04
CA LYS A 126 -12.97 -18.57 -1.94
C LYS A 126 -13.51 -18.21 -0.56
N ILE A 127 -14.14 -17.04 -0.42
CA ILE A 127 -14.72 -16.56 0.84
C ILE A 127 -16.13 -16.03 0.63
N ASN A 128 -16.99 -16.19 1.65
CA ASN A 128 -18.35 -15.65 1.65
C ASN A 128 -18.33 -14.13 1.83
N PHE A 129 -19.42 -13.46 1.41
CA PHE A 129 -19.54 -12.00 1.50
C PHE A 129 -19.38 -11.46 2.94
N GLU A 130 -19.95 -12.16 3.93
CA GLU A 130 -19.81 -11.79 5.34
C GLU A 130 -18.35 -11.86 5.82
N THR A 131 -17.65 -12.95 5.47
CA THR A 131 -16.22 -13.12 5.77
C THR A 131 -15.37 -12.08 5.04
N PHE A 132 -15.72 -11.73 3.81
CA PHE A 132 -15.06 -10.68 3.03
C PHE A 132 -15.14 -9.33 3.75
N ILE A 133 -16.34 -8.88 4.10
CA ILE A 133 -16.53 -7.59 4.78
C ILE A 133 -15.82 -7.59 6.13
N SER A 134 -16.00 -8.63 6.95
CA SER A 134 -15.39 -8.73 8.27
C SER A 134 -13.85 -8.74 8.19
N SER A 135 -13.27 -9.50 7.25
CA SER A 135 -11.81 -9.59 7.08
C SER A 135 -11.23 -8.28 6.55
N ALA A 136 -11.89 -7.64 5.58
CA ALA A 136 -11.44 -6.36 5.03
C ALA A 136 -11.47 -5.25 6.08
N LEU A 137 -12.55 -5.18 6.85
CA LEU A 137 -12.71 -4.19 7.91
C LEU A 137 -11.73 -4.44 9.06
N THR A 138 -11.58 -5.69 9.50
CA THR A 138 -10.63 -6.07 10.56
C THR A 138 -9.20 -5.76 10.14
N GLY A 139 -8.80 -6.13 8.92
CA GLY A 139 -7.47 -5.83 8.39
C GLY A 139 -7.21 -4.33 8.28
N TYR A 140 -8.20 -3.57 7.82
CA TYR A 140 -8.13 -2.11 7.75
C TYR A 140 -7.97 -1.47 9.14
N VAL A 141 -8.83 -1.83 10.10
CA VAL A 141 -8.76 -1.31 11.47
C VAL A 141 -7.43 -1.68 12.11
N PHE A 142 -6.96 -2.91 11.93
CA PHE A 142 -5.68 -3.37 12.46
C PHE A 142 -4.49 -2.55 11.91
N LYS A 143 -4.45 -2.33 10.58
CA LYS A 143 -3.43 -1.46 9.95
C LYS A 143 -3.46 -0.05 10.54
N LEU A 144 -4.66 0.52 10.71
CA LEU A 144 -4.84 1.87 11.23
C LEU A 144 -4.45 1.97 12.70
N SER A 145 -4.84 0.99 13.54
CA SER A 145 -4.45 0.92 14.95
C SER A 145 -2.93 0.83 15.11
N ILE A 146 -2.26 -0.01 14.31
CA ILE A 146 -0.79 -0.10 14.31
C ILE A 146 -0.16 1.24 13.92
N ALA A 147 -0.67 1.90 12.88
CA ALA A 147 -0.15 3.20 12.45
C ALA A 147 -0.24 4.25 13.56
N VAL A 148 -1.38 4.31 14.26
CA VAL A 148 -1.59 5.22 15.40
C VAL A 148 -0.66 4.88 16.57
N LEU A 149 -0.51 3.60 16.92
CA LEU A 149 0.36 3.15 18.01
C LEU A 149 1.85 3.39 17.74
N LEU A 150 2.30 3.23 16.49
CA LEU A 150 3.68 3.47 16.09
C LEU A 150 4.04 4.96 16.05
N THR A 151 3.07 5.84 15.82
CA THR A 151 3.30 7.30 15.72
C THR A 151 4.00 7.89 16.96
N PRO A 152 3.53 7.70 18.20
CA PRO A 152 4.22 8.20 19.39
C PRO A 152 5.57 7.49 19.62
N LEU A 153 5.68 6.21 19.27
CA LEU A 153 6.90 5.41 19.43
C LEU A 153 8.03 5.91 18.52
N ILE A 154 7.69 6.36 17.30
CA ILE A 154 8.62 6.99 16.37
C ILE A 154 9.09 8.35 16.90
N TYR A 155 8.19 9.18 17.45
CA TYR A 155 8.56 10.45 18.08
C TYR A 155 9.52 10.25 19.25
N LEU A 156 9.27 9.22 20.06
CA LEU A 156 10.10 8.87 21.22
C LEU A 156 11.49 8.38 20.77
N GLY A 157 11.55 7.54 19.74
CA GLY A 157 12.81 7.11 19.12
C GLY A 157 13.61 8.28 18.52
N HIS A 158 12.93 9.22 17.84
CA HIS A 158 13.57 10.41 17.28
C HIS A 158 14.14 11.32 18.38
N HIS A 159 13.42 11.46 19.50
CA HIS A 159 13.89 12.22 20.65
C HIS A 159 15.11 11.56 21.31
N LEU A 160 15.11 10.23 21.47
CA LEU A 160 16.24 9.47 22.02
C LEU A 160 17.49 9.57 21.13
N ILE A 161 17.33 9.41 19.82
CA ILE A 161 18.44 9.52 18.85
C ILE A 161 19.01 10.93 18.85
N LYS A 162 18.13 11.96 18.86
CA LYS A 162 18.58 13.36 18.93
C LYS A 162 19.33 13.65 20.22
N LYS A 163 18.86 13.11 21.36
CA LYS A 163 19.54 13.24 22.66
C LYS A 163 20.92 12.57 22.66
N TYR A 164 21.04 11.38 22.07
CA TYR A 164 22.31 10.65 21.98
C TYR A 164 23.33 11.38 21.09
N LEU A 165 22.90 11.89 19.92
CA LEU A 165 23.76 12.66 19.01
C LEU A 165 24.15 14.05 19.55
N SER A 166 23.34 14.66 20.41
CA SER A 166 23.68 15.92 21.07
C SER A 166 24.64 15.77 22.24
N GLU A 167 24.95 14.55 22.69
CA GLU A 167 25.99 14.29 23.70
C GLU A 167 27.37 14.01 23.07
N GLU A 168 27.47 13.89 21.74
CA GLU A 168 28.75 13.72 21.01
C GLU A 168 29.31 15.03 20.38
N GLN A 169 28.69 16.19 20.61
CA GLN A 169 29.22 17.53 20.25
C GLN A 169 29.50 18.36 21.49
#